data_AF-A0A2U2Z4J6-F1
#
_entry.id   AF-A0A2U2Z4J6-F1
#
_cell.length_a   1.000
_cell.length_b   1.000
_cell.length_c   1.000
_cell.angle_alpha   90.00
_cell.angle_beta   90.00
_cell.angle_gamma   90.00
#
_symmetry.space_group_name_H-M   'P 1'
#
loop_
_entity.id
_entity.type
_entity.pdbx_description
1 polymer ?
#
loop_
_entity_poly.entity_id
_entity_poly.type
_entity_poly.pdbx_seq_one_letter_code
_entity_poly.pdbx_strand_id
1 'polypeptide(L)'
;MTQQPLAGPDPEPGPSSGGAVLSAPTPQQLRDRLAELVVRDLLGPTGDEPEELAGNPLDHYIIGRPAPASGGLFQLRPNPYRPEKTKYVHVNCGGAGKGQPTALPARFLVACPAGHMDDFPWVYFVHRGASDCEGNTLSPTESGTTGEAANVFVRCTCGVPPRSMADALGQAGERNLPACRGHGEQVTWPSP
;
A
#
# COMPACT_ATOMS: atom_id res chain seq x y z
N MET A 1 26.23 90.04 -2.02
CA MET A 1 26.52 88.68 -1.51
C MET A 1 25.27 88.22 -0.78
N THR A 2 24.42 87.47 -1.49
CA THR A 2 23.06 87.13 -1.08
C THR A 2 23.07 85.76 -0.40
N GLN A 3 22.58 85.68 0.84
CA GLN A 3 22.48 84.44 1.62
C GLN A 3 21.18 83.71 1.28
N GLN A 4 21.26 82.41 0.96
CA GLN A 4 20.14 81.47 0.84
C GLN A 4 19.78 80.88 2.22
N PRO A 5 18.50 80.55 2.50
CA PRO A 5 18.11 79.91 3.75
C PRO A 5 18.24 78.37 3.70
N LEU A 6 18.51 77.76 4.86
CA LEU A 6 18.59 76.32 5.10
C LEU A 6 17.25 75.61 4.85
N ALA A 7 17.30 74.48 4.15
CA ALA A 7 16.19 73.52 4.02
C ALA A 7 15.98 72.75 5.35
N GLY A 8 14.71 72.51 5.70
CA GLY A 8 14.30 71.77 6.90
C GLY A 8 14.50 70.25 6.78
N PRO A 9 14.35 69.49 7.87
CA PRO A 9 14.63 68.06 7.92
C PRO A 9 13.59 67.22 7.17
N ASP A 10 14.07 66.13 6.55
CA ASP A 10 13.28 65.15 5.80
C ASP A 10 12.21 64.46 6.66
N PRO A 11 11.04 64.08 6.08
CA PRO A 11 10.02 63.33 6.79
C PRO A 11 10.42 61.86 7.02
N GLU A 12 10.12 61.35 8.21
CA GLU A 12 10.38 59.97 8.64
C GLU A 12 9.69 58.91 7.76
N PRO A 13 10.29 57.71 7.61
CA PRO A 13 9.67 56.60 6.90
C PRO A 13 8.51 56.01 7.73
N GLY A 14 7.34 55.91 7.12
CA GLY A 14 6.14 55.30 7.71
C GLY A 14 6.29 53.79 8.01
N PRO A 15 5.35 53.21 8.76
CA PRO A 15 5.49 51.86 9.31
C PRO A 15 5.46 50.79 8.22
N SER A 16 6.51 49.96 8.27
CA SER A 16 6.67 48.69 7.57
C SER A 16 5.36 47.89 7.50
N SER A 17 4.87 47.67 6.28
CA SER A 17 3.77 46.75 5.97
C SER A 17 4.07 45.36 6.54
N GLY A 18 3.20 44.89 7.42
CA GLY A 18 3.32 43.60 8.11
C GLY A 18 3.58 42.44 7.16
N GLY A 19 4.52 41.58 7.54
CA GLY A 19 4.80 40.32 6.85
C GLY A 19 3.51 39.52 6.70
N ALA A 20 3.30 38.99 5.49
CA ALA A 20 2.19 38.11 5.20
C ALA A 20 2.18 36.94 6.19
N VAL A 21 1.13 36.88 7.01
CA VAL A 21 0.82 35.70 7.81
C VAL A 21 0.73 34.53 6.83
N LEU A 22 1.59 33.53 6.99
CA LEU A 22 1.58 32.31 6.19
C LEU A 22 0.18 31.71 6.28
N SER A 23 -0.61 31.84 5.21
CA SER A 23 -1.95 31.30 5.14
C SER A 23 -1.88 29.80 5.42
N ALA A 24 -2.64 29.34 6.41
CA ALA A 24 -2.73 27.92 6.70
C ALA A 24 -3.24 27.18 5.45
N PRO A 25 -2.64 26.04 5.07
CA PRO A 25 -3.08 25.29 3.90
C PRO A 25 -4.54 24.87 4.08
N THR A 26 -5.31 25.01 3.01
CA THR A 26 -6.70 24.55 2.98
C THR A 26 -6.76 23.03 3.21
N PRO A 27 -7.89 22.49 3.73
CA PRO A 27 -8.08 21.06 3.85
C PRO A 27 -7.84 20.29 2.55
N GLN A 28 -8.13 20.89 1.39
CA GLN A 28 -7.86 20.28 0.09
C GLN A 28 -6.35 20.18 -0.18
N GLN A 29 -5.58 21.24 0.05
CA GLN A 29 -4.12 21.21 -0.10
C GLN A 29 -3.45 20.21 0.84
N LEU A 30 -4.00 20.02 2.06
CA LEU A 30 -3.53 18.99 2.98
C LEU A 30 -3.84 17.59 2.44
N ARG A 31 -5.06 17.35 1.95
CA ARG A 31 -5.44 16.06 1.33
C ARG A 31 -4.58 15.73 0.13
N ASP A 32 -4.37 16.68 -0.78
CA ASP A 32 -3.58 16.48 -2.00
C ASP A 32 -2.12 16.17 -1.63
N ARG A 33 -1.56 16.89 -0.65
CA ARG A 33 -0.19 16.64 -0.17
C ARG A 33 -0.06 15.29 0.55
N LEU A 34 -1.05 14.88 1.32
CA LEU A 34 -1.08 13.55 1.94
C LEU A 34 -1.21 12.46 0.88
N ALA A 35 -2.02 12.66 -0.16
CA ALA A 35 -2.16 11.73 -1.27
C ALA A 35 -0.83 11.59 -2.03
N GLU A 36 -0.13 12.68 -2.32
CA GLU A 36 1.21 12.63 -2.93
C GLU A 36 2.22 11.89 -2.06
N LEU A 37 2.20 12.13 -0.74
CA LEU A 37 3.10 11.44 0.20
C LEU A 37 2.81 9.94 0.27
N VAL A 38 1.54 9.55 0.28
CA VAL A 38 1.11 8.15 0.23
C VAL A 38 1.49 7.52 -1.10
N VAL A 39 1.30 8.22 -2.23
CA VAL A 39 1.70 7.73 -3.56
C VAL A 39 3.22 7.55 -3.63
N ARG A 40 4.00 8.47 -3.07
CA ARG A 40 5.46 8.35 -3.00
C ARG A 40 5.90 7.20 -2.10
N ASP A 41 5.22 6.98 -0.98
CA ASP A 41 5.47 5.84 -0.09
C ASP A 41 5.05 4.50 -0.72
N LEU A 42 4.04 4.51 -1.59
CA LEU A 42 3.59 3.31 -2.31
C LEU A 42 4.44 2.98 -3.54
N LEU A 43 4.92 4.01 -4.25
CA LEU A 43 5.60 3.89 -5.54
C LEU A 43 7.12 4.11 -5.49
N GLY A 44 7.62 4.65 -4.38
CA GLY A 44 9.03 4.97 -4.17
C GLY A 44 9.56 6.15 -4.96
N PRO A 45 10.79 6.60 -4.64
CA PRO A 45 11.55 7.45 -5.54
C PRO A 45 11.77 6.69 -6.85
N THR A 46 11.47 7.31 -7.99
CA THR A 46 11.80 6.77 -9.32
C THR A 46 13.32 6.62 -9.45
N GLY A 47 13.80 5.43 -9.07
CA GLY A 47 15.08 4.81 -9.44
C GLY A 47 16.34 5.65 -9.31
N ASP A 48 16.94 5.66 -8.13
CA ASP A 48 18.39 5.72 -7.96
C ASP A 48 18.89 4.36 -7.40
N GLU A 49 20.20 4.09 -7.54
CA GLU A 49 20.84 2.77 -7.39
C GLU A 49 20.30 1.88 -6.26
N PRO A 50 20.00 0.60 -6.52
CA PRO A 50 19.47 -0.32 -5.52
C PRO A 50 20.52 -0.61 -4.43
N GLU A 51 20.25 -0.16 -3.22
CA GLU A 51 21.02 -0.52 -2.03
C GLU A 51 20.72 -2.00 -1.71
N GLU A 52 21.51 -2.96 -2.19
CA GLU A 52 21.27 -4.37 -1.87
C GLU A 52 21.50 -4.63 -0.37
N LEU A 53 20.45 -4.99 0.37
CA LEU A 53 20.58 -5.49 1.74
C LEU A 53 21.32 -6.82 1.73
N ALA A 54 22.48 -6.86 2.39
CA ALA A 54 23.30 -8.06 2.47
C ALA A 54 22.67 -9.13 3.39
N GLY A 55 22.44 -10.34 2.85
CA GLY A 55 21.95 -11.49 3.62
C GLY A 55 21.15 -12.48 2.75
N ASN A 56 20.65 -13.56 3.34
CA ASN A 56 19.70 -14.45 2.67
C ASN A 56 18.33 -13.75 2.63
N PRO A 57 17.72 -13.50 1.46
CA PRO A 57 16.45 -12.77 1.35
C PRO A 57 15.30 -13.38 2.16
N LEU A 58 15.35 -14.69 2.43
CA LEU A 58 14.38 -15.42 3.27
C LEU A 58 14.48 -15.05 4.76
N ASP A 59 15.61 -14.52 5.22
CA ASP A 59 15.83 -14.09 6.60
C ASP A 59 15.36 -12.65 6.84
N HIS A 60 15.20 -11.87 5.76
CA HIS A 60 14.79 -10.46 5.81
C HIS A 60 13.31 -10.26 5.44
N TYR A 61 12.71 -11.17 4.66
CA TYR A 61 11.35 -11.03 4.15
C TYR A 61 10.51 -12.30 4.36
N ILE A 62 9.24 -12.13 4.73
CA ILE A 62 8.26 -13.22 4.79
C ILE A 62 7.90 -13.62 3.35
N ILE A 63 8.67 -14.55 2.78
CA ILE A 63 8.39 -15.15 1.46
C ILE A 63 7.37 -16.29 1.67
N GLY A 64 6.12 -15.91 1.91
CA GLY A 64 4.99 -16.83 1.98
C GLY A 64 4.35 -17.06 0.61
N ARG A 65 3.94 -18.29 0.30
CA ARG A 65 3.11 -18.58 -0.89
C ARG A 65 1.68 -18.08 -0.65
N PRO A 66 1.20 -17.03 -1.35
CA PRO A 66 -0.14 -16.50 -1.15
C PRO A 66 -1.16 -17.43 -1.81
N ALA A 67 -2.30 -17.56 -1.14
CA ALA A 67 -3.44 -18.27 -1.65
C ALA A 67 -4.71 -17.62 -1.11
N PRO A 68 -5.82 -17.65 -1.88
CA PRO A 68 -7.06 -17.06 -1.43
C PRO A 68 -7.59 -17.80 -0.19
N ALA A 69 -8.11 -17.05 0.78
CA ALA A 69 -8.74 -17.62 1.97
C ALA A 69 -9.85 -18.64 1.65
N SER A 70 -10.61 -18.41 0.57
CA SER A 70 -11.67 -19.29 0.08
C SER A 70 -11.16 -20.54 -0.64
N GLY A 71 -9.86 -20.68 -0.88
CA GLY A 71 -9.25 -21.78 -1.64
C GLY A 71 -9.18 -23.12 -0.92
N GLY A 72 -9.77 -23.25 0.27
CA GLY A 72 -9.81 -24.49 1.05
C GLY A 72 -8.48 -24.90 1.70
N LEU A 73 -7.42 -24.10 1.54
CA LEU A 73 -6.09 -24.34 2.14
C LEU A 73 -6.01 -23.92 3.61
N PHE A 74 -6.96 -23.09 4.05
CA PHE A 74 -7.01 -22.53 5.39
C PHE A 74 -8.34 -22.82 6.07
N GLN A 75 -8.31 -22.97 7.39
CA GLN A 75 -9.50 -23.10 8.22
C GLN A 75 -9.47 -22.07 9.35
N LEU A 76 -10.58 -21.36 9.53
CA LEU A 76 -10.78 -20.49 10.69
C LEU A 76 -10.92 -21.36 11.95
N ARG A 77 -10.08 -21.10 12.95
CA ARG A 77 -10.18 -21.67 14.29
C ARG A 77 -10.75 -20.61 15.23
N PRO A 78 -12.08 -20.56 15.43
CA PRO A 78 -12.71 -19.60 16.32
C PRO A 78 -12.39 -19.95 17.79
N ASN A 79 -12.24 -18.92 18.62
CA ASN A 79 -12.19 -19.07 20.07
C ASN A 79 -13.28 -18.21 20.72
N PRO A 80 -14.42 -18.80 21.15
CA PRO A 80 -15.56 -18.06 21.68
C PRO A 80 -15.26 -17.22 22.93
N TYR A 81 -14.27 -17.64 23.73
CA TYR A 81 -13.94 -17.01 25.01
C TYR A 81 -12.81 -15.99 24.90
N ARG A 82 -11.99 -16.10 23.84
CA ARG A 82 -10.82 -15.26 23.59
C ARG A 82 -10.78 -14.91 22.10
N PRO A 83 -11.64 -13.98 21.64
CA PRO A 83 -11.77 -13.64 20.22
C PRO A 83 -10.44 -13.27 19.57
N GLU A 84 -9.50 -12.68 20.31
CA GLU A 84 -8.16 -12.31 19.84
C GLU A 84 -7.26 -13.52 19.52
N LYS A 85 -7.64 -14.73 19.95
CA LYS A 85 -6.97 -16.00 19.60
C LYS A 85 -7.59 -16.69 18.39
N THR A 86 -8.63 -16.10 17.80
CA THR A 86 -9.22 -16.58 16.55
C THR A 86 -8.20 -16.40 15.44
N LYS A 87 -7.91 -17.46 14.71
CA LYS A 87 -6.86 -17.47 13.70
C LYS A 87 -7.15 -18.42 12.56
N TYR A 88 -6.61 -18.13 11.38
CA TYR A 88 -6.55 -19.09 10.29
C TYR A 88 -5.39 -20.05 10.51
N VAL A 89 -5.60 -21.34 10.23
CA VAL A 89 -4.54 -22.36 10.25
C VAL A 89 -4.52 -23.12 8.94
N HIS A 90 -3.36 -23.61 8.54
CA HIS A 90 -3.24 -24.47 7.36
C HIS A 90 -3.87 -25.84 7.65
N VAL A 91 -4.77 -26.30 6.78
CA VAL A 91 -5.48 -27.58 7.01
C VAL A 91 -4.58 -28.81 6.81
N ASN A 92 -3.73 -28.76 5.79
CA ASN A 92 -2.93 -29.91 5.33
C ASN A 92 -1.42 -29.75 5.58
N CYS A 93 -1.02 -28.79 6.41
CA CYS A 93 0.38 -28.61 6.79
C CYS A 93 0.57 -29.13 8.22
N GLY A 94 1.26 -30.26 8.38
CA GLY A 94 1.70 -30.76 9.67
C GLY A 94 3.17 -30.37 9.89
N GLY A 95 3.44 -29.41 10.77
CA GLY A 95 4.81 -29.14 11.19
C GLY A 95 5.33 -30.27 12.09
N ALA A 96 6.66 -30.48 12.12
CA ALA A 96 7.29 -31.44 13.02
C ALA A 96 6.96 -31.09 14.49
N GLY A 97 5.95 -31.77 15.06
CA GLY A 97 5.69 -31.82 16.50
C GLY A 97 4.75 -30.76 17.11
N LYS A 98 4.26 -29.76 16.37
CA LYS A 98 3.41 -28.69 16.95
C LYS A 98 2.25 -28.24 16.05
N GLY A 99 1.33 -29.15 15.77
CA GLY A 99 0.01 -28.82 15.21
C GLY A 99 0.02 -28.14 13.84
N GLN A 100 -1.17 -27.68 13.42
CA GLN A 100 -1.34 -26.92 12.18
C GLN A 100 -0.75 -25.50 12.34
N PRO A 101 0.12 -25.05 11.43
CA PRO A 101 0.72 -23.71 11.51
C PRO A 101 -0.36 -22.64 11.30
N THR A 102 -0.18 -21.50 11.99
CA THR A 102 -1.03 -20.31 11.82
C THR A 102 -0.74 -19.67 10.46
N ALA A 103 -1.78 -19.36 9.70
CA ALA A 103 -1.67 -18.58 8.47
C ALA A 103 -1.67 -17.08 8.80
N LEU A 104 -0.79 -16.33 8.14
CA LEU A 104 -0.77 -14.88 8.21
C LEU A 104 -1.53 -14.31 7.01
N PRO A 105 -2.39 -13.29 7.21
CA PRO A 105 -3.02 -12.62 6.08
C PRO A 105 -1.95 -11.96 5.22
N ALA A 106 -2.15 -11.95 3.91
CA ALA A 106 -1.31 -11.17 3.03
C ALA A 106 -1.42 -9.68 3.38
N ARG A 107 -0.36 -8.91 3.13
CA ARG A 107 -0.33 -7.46 3.42
C ARG A 107 -1.17 -6.62 2.44
N PHE A 108 -1.84 -7.27 1.49
CA PHE A 108 -2.61 -6.63 0.44
C PHE A 108 -4.05 -7.13 0.51
N LEU A 109 -4.98 -6.18 0.51
CA LEU A 109 -6.42 -6.40 0.43
C LEU A 109 -6.97 -5.54 -0.70
N VAL A 110 -8.17 -5.88 -1.18
CA VAL A 110 -8.91 -5.04 -2.12
C VAL A 110 -10.15 -4.48 -1.46
N ALA A 111 -10.44 -3.21 -1.72
CA ALA A 111 -11.67 -2.56 -1.30
C ALA A 111 -12.32 -1.87 -2.50
N CYS A 112 -13.65 -1.98 -2.64
CA CYS A 112 -14.37 -1.25 -3.67
C CYS A 112 -14.96 0.07 -3.13
N PRO A 113 -15.35 1.01 -4.01
CA PRO A 113 -15.96 2.28 -3.58
C PRO A 113 -17.25 2.12 -2.75
N ALA A 114 -17.94 0.98 -2.86
CA ALA A 114 -19.12 0.66 -2.06
C ALA A 114 -18.78 0.15 -0.63
N GLY A 115 -17.50 0.02 -0.30
CA GLY A 115 -17.03 -0.37 1.03
C GLY A 115 -16.87 -1.88 1.24
N HIS A 116 -17.02 -2.72 0.21
CA HIS A 116 -16.73 -4.14 0.34
C HIS A 116 -15.22 -4.38 0.36
N MET A 117 -14.74 -5.12 1.36
CA MET A 117 -13.35 -5.58 1.45
C MET A 117 -13.24 -7.08 1.20
N ASP A 118 -12.26 -7.49 0.41
CA ASP A 118 -11.97 -8.89 0.11
C ASP A 118 -10.46 -9.15 0.10
N ASP A 119 -10.09 -10.43 0.16
CA ASP A 119 -8.72 -10.87 -0.06
C ASP A 119 -8.27 -10.53 -1.48
N PHE A 120 -6.97 -10.28 -1.64
CA PHE A 120 -6.44 -9.86 -2.93
C PHE A 120 -6.58 -11.00 -3.97
N PRO A 121 -7.07 -10.73 -5.20
CA PRO A 121 -7.35 -11.76 -6.19
C PRO A 121 -6.07 -12.21 -6.92
N TRP A 122 -5.13 -12.82 -6.18
CA TRP A 122 -3.76 -13.11 -6.62
C TRP A 122 -3.66 -13.83 -7.96
N VAL A 123 -4.42 -14.92 -8.14
CA VAL A 123 -4.38 -15.73 -9.37
C VAL A 123 -4.88 -14.92 -10.56
N TYR A 124 -6.03 -14.24 -10.42
CA TYR A 124 -6.59 -13.39 -11.47
C TYR A 124 -5.60 -12.28 -11.85
N PHE A 125 -5.02 -11.62 -10.85
CA PHE A 125 -4.12 -10.50 -11.04
C PHE A 125 -2.87 -10.91 -11.82
N VAL A 126 -2.19 -11.96 -11.42
CA VAL A 126 -0.95 -12.41 -12.10
C VAL A 126 -1.23 -12.86 -13.54
N HIS A 127 -2.37 -13.52 -13.77
CA HIS A 127 -2.75 -14.04 -15.09
C HIS A 127 -3.55 -13.06 -15.94
N ARG A 128 -3.74 -11.81 -15.49
CA ARG A 128 -4.50 -10.77 -16.20
C ARG A 128 -5.91 -11.24 -16.60
N GLY A 129 -6.54 -12.04 -15.74
CA GLY A 129 -7.88 -12.59 -15.94
C GLY A 129 -7.96 -13.98 -16.55
N ALA A 130 -6.85 -14.57 -17.03
CA ALA A 130 -6.84 -15.97 -17.46
C ALA A 130 -6.83 -16.93 -16.24
N SER A 131 -7.57 -18.03 -16.30
CA SER A 131 -7.77 -18.95 -15.17
C SER A 131 -7.13 -20.33 -15.31
N ASP A 132 -6.61 -20.66 -16.49
CA ASP A 132 -6.33 -22.05 -16.86
C ASP A 132 -4.94 -22.53 -16.40
N CYS A 133 -4.45 -21.97 -15.29
CA CYS A 133 -3.15 -22.31 -14.74
C CYS A 133 -3.23 -23.56 -13.86
N GLU A 134 -2.77 -24.69 -14.41
CA GLU A 134 -2.52 -25.92 -13.67
C GLU A 134 -1.22 -25.76 -12.86
N GLY A 135 -1.37 -25.44 -11.56
CA GLY A 135 -0.24 -25.19 -10.67
C GLY A 135 -0.12 -23.73 -10.24
N ASN A 136 -1.24 -23.18 -9.74
CA ASN A 136 -1.43 -21.81 -9.20
C ASN A 136 -0.59 -21.48 -7.97
N THR A 137 0.65 -21.96 -7.90
CA THR A 137 1.50 -21.56 -6.80
C THR A 137 2.15 -20.23 -7.10
N LEU A 138 1.84 -19.27 -6.24
CA LEU A 138 2.34 -17.92 -6.33
C LEU A 138 3.45 -17.71 -5.32
N SER A 139 4.40 -16.85 -5.67
CA SER A 139 5.45 -16.39 -4.76
C SER A 139 5.64 -14.89 -4.94
N PRO A 140 5.43 -14.08 -3.89
CA PRO A 140 5.86 -12.70 -3.89
C PRO A 140 7.39 -12.67 -3.78
N THR A 141 7.99 -11.70 -4.44
CA THR A 141 9.40 -11.38 -4.34
C THR A 141 9.49 -9.88 -4.22
N GLU A 142 10.20 -9.41 -3.20
CA GLU A 142 10.47 -7.99 -3.03
C GLU A 142 11.85 -7.68 -3.58
N SER A 143 11.93 -6.64 -4.40
CA SER A 143 13.18 -6.16 -4.98
C SER A 143 13.38 -4.71 -4.55
N GLY A 144 14.22 -4.49 -3.55
CA GLY A 144 14.48 -3.16 -2.96
C GLY A 144 14.65 -3.23 -1.44
N THR A 145 14.81 -2.06 -0.81
CA THR A 145 14.98 -1.91 0.65
C THR A 145 13.81 -1.23 1.33
N THR A 146 12.91 -0.64 0.55
CA THR A 146 11.98 0.39 1.03
C THR A 146 10.61 -0.15 1.44
N GLY A 147 10.32 -1.46 1.36
CA GLY A 147 9.02 -1.99 1.80
C GLY A 147 7.84 -1.58 0.90
N GLU A 148 8.11 -0.91 -0.21
CA GLU A 148 7.12 -0.24 -1.05
C GLU A 148 6.33 -1.27 -1.88
N ALA A 149 5.04 -0.99 -2.07
CA ALA A 149 4.20 -1.87 -2.87
C ALA A 149 4.71 -2.02 -4.32
N ALA A 150 5.30 -0.98 -4.90
CA ALA A 150 5.89 -1.06 -6.26
C ALA A 150 7.05 -2.06 -6.37
N ASN A 151 7.77 -2.30 -5.27
CA ASN A 151 8.91 -3.20 -5.20
C ASN A 151 8.50 -4.66 -4.98
N VAL A 152 7.21 -4.94 -4.79
CA VAL A 152 6.68 -6.30 -4.67
C VAL A 152 6.24 -6.81 -6.04
N PHE A 153 6.85 -7.90 -6.48
CA PHE A 153 6.47 -8.64 -7.68
C PHE A 153 5.87 -9.99 -7.31
N VAL A 154 4.82 -10.39 -8.00
CA VAL A 154 4.21 -11.71 -7.84
C VAL A 154 4.54 -12.57 -9.05
N ARG A 155 5.05 -13.77 -8.79
CA ARG A 155 5.38 -14.76 -9.81
C ARG A 155 4.49 -15.99 -9.66
N CYS A 156 4.11 -16.60 -10.78
CA CYS A 156 3.49 -17.91 -10.80
C CYS A 156 4.45 -18.97 -11.35
N THR A 157 4.35 -20.18 -10.84
CA THR A 157 5.14 -21.32 -11.31
C THR A 157 4.79 -21.78 -12.74
N CYS A 158 3.69 -21.31 -13.32
CA CYS A 158 3.29 -21.65 -14.69
C CYS A 158 4.07 -20.90 -15.79
N GLY A 159 4.93 -19.95 -15.43
CA GLY A 159 5.79 -19.24 -16.38
C GLY A 159 5.20 -17.97 -16.98
N VAL A 160 4.03 -17.50 -16.53
CA VAL A 160 3.57 -16.14 -16.88
C VAL A 160 4.55 -15.08 -16.35
N PRO A 161 4.71 -13.95 -17.06
CA PRO A 161 5.61 -12.89 -16.63
C PRO A 161 5.28 -12.40 -15.22
N PRO A 162 6.29 -12.12 -14.38
CA PRO A 162 6.10 -11.51 -13.06
C PRO A 162 5.30 -10.22 -13.18
N ARG A 163 4.46 -9.94 -12.18
CA ARG A 163 3.64 -8.72 -12.14
C ARG A 163 3.96 -7.89 -10.92
N SER A 164 4.28 -6.61 -11.11
CA SER A 164 4.45 -5.65 -10.01
C SER A 164 3.10 -5.37 -9.34
N MET A 165 3.09 -5.24 -8.02
CA MET A 165 1.91 -4.84 -7.25
C MET A 165 1.53 -3.38 -7.48
N ALA A 166 2.41 -2.54 -8.05
CA ALA A 166 2.04 -1.19 -8.50
C ALA A 166 0.85 -1.20 -9.49
N ASP A 167 0.76 -2.24 -10.34
CA ASP A 167 -0.36 -2.41 -11.29
C ASP A 167 -1.71 -2.57 -10.60
N ALA A 168 -1.72 -2.93 -9.31
CA ALA A 168 -2.94 -3.13 -8.54
C ALA A 168 -3.42 -1.88 -7.82
N LEU A 169 -2.63 -0.79 -7.85
CA LEU A 169 -2.91 0.43 -7.10
C LEU A 169 -3.55 1.51 -7.98
N GLY A 170 -4.35 2.36 -7.36
CA GLY A 170 -4.99 3.52 -8.00
C GLY A 170 -5.73 3.17 -9.28
N GLN A 171 -5.61 4.04 -10.29
CA GLN A 171 -6.31 3.90 -11.57
C GLN A 171 -5.82 2.69 -12.39
N ALA A 172 -4.60 2.21 -12.16
CA ALA A 172 -4.14 0.97 -12.76
C ALA A 172 -4.92 -0.22 -12.19
N GLY A 173 -5.14 -0.23 -10.87
CA GLY A 173 -5.95 -1.23 -10.18
C GLY A 173 -7.35 -1.37 -10.76
N GLU A 174 -8.03 -0.26 -11.07
CA GLU A 174 -9.37 -0.28 -11.68
C GLU A 174 -9.45 -1.08 -12.99
N ARG A 175 -8.36 -1.07 -13.78
CA ARG A 175 -8.28 -1.81 -15.06
C ARG A 175 -7.78 -3.24 -14.88
N ASN A 176 -7.04 -3.49 -13.80
CA ASN A 176 -6.25 -4.69 -13.61
C ASN A 176 -6.84 -5.68 -12.60
N LEU A 177 -7.80 -5.24 -11.80
CA LEU A 177 -8.51 -6.03 -10.79
C LEU A 177 -9.89 -6.47 -11.31
N PRO A 178 -10.42 -7.60 -10.81
CA PRO A 178 -11.75 -8.06 -11.19
C PRO A 178 -12.84 -7.15 -10.63
N ALA A 179 -14.05 -7.26 -11.20
CA ALA A 179 -15.23 -6.62 -10.64
C ALA A 179 -15.48 -7.07 -9.18
N CYS A 180 -15.95 -6.15 -8.35
CA CYS A 180 -16.33 -6.44 -6.98
C CYS A 180 -17.43 -7.52 -6.95
N ARG A 181 -17.23 -8.56 -6.13
CA ARG A 181 -18.19 -9.67 -5.98
C ARG A 181 -19.29 -9.38 -4.95
N GLY A 182 -19.20 -8.28 -4.21
CA GLY A 182 -20.15 -7.94 -3.15
C GLY A 182 -20.10 -8.89 -1.94
N HIS A 183 -19.05 -9.68 -1.82
CA HIS A 183 -18.77 -10.50 -0.64
C HIS A 183 -17.76 -9.76 0.25
N GLY A 184 -17.93 -9.83 1.57
CA GLY A 184 -17.03 -9.19 2.54
C GLY A 184 -17.73 -8.31 3.57
N GLU A 185 -16.98 -7.91 4.60
CA GLU A 185 -17.42 -6.90 5.57
C GLU A 185 -17.62 -5.56 4.85
N GLN A 186 -18.76 -4.91 5.11
CA GLN A 186 -19.01 -3.56 4.63
C GLN A 186 -18.45 -2.57 5.65
N VAL A 187 -17.38 -1.87 5.28
CA VAL A 187 -16.90 -0.74 6.09
C VAL A 187 -17.72 0.48 5.70
N THR A 188 -18.41 1.06 6.67
CA THR A 188 -19.01 2.38 6.50
C THR A 188 -17.89 3.40 6.54
N TRP A 189 -17.50 3.94 5.38
CA TRP A 189 -16.64 5.11 5.34
C TRP A 189 -17.41 6.30 5.94
N PRO A 190 -16.83 7.07 6.87
CA PRO A 190 -17.40 8.35 7.22
C PRO A 190 -17.43 9.21 5.95
N SER A 191 -18.61 9.68 5.57
CA SER A 191 -18.76 10.61 4.46
C SER A 191 -17.88 11.85 4.69
N PRO A 192 -17.24 12.39 3.64
CA PRO A 192 -16.41 13.59 3.75
C PRO A 192 -17.19 14.82 4.21
#